data_AF-K1WSE8-F1
#
_entry.id   AF-K1WSE8-F1
#
_cell.length_a   1.000
_cell.length_b   1.000
_cell.length_c   1.000
_cell.angle_alpha   90.00
_cell.angle_beta   90.00
_cell.angle_gamma   90.00
#
_symmetry.space_group_name_H-M   'P 1'
#
loop_
_entity.id
_entity.type
_entity.pdbx_description
1 polymer ?
#
loop_
_entity_poly.entity_id
_entity_poly.type
_entity_poly.pdbx_seq_one_letter_code
_entity_poly.pdbx_strand_id
1 'polypeptide(L)'
;MKPKRMNPEELARRAHQAAEAAASQAAKQAEIAARKANTVPKTPPPEHGREIFVYNHAQRNHVVYSLRKAMNNNAALAQLPFNGKKSVPAALRKDLWHPMARITFPKGSGKVGLSAFQKLREYRKRHELEWETKKGDHIFWDPKAREDKDNPGSFTPGPRTIKARNRLLCDQKANSIADIAAVLNRLASPMQKSTAVPKEGEEGAVTAQEGDTAETGKSAQEGAVEGSQKPEESAEVTKLPNIGLVGEGSGTRVEVLWRDLHDAEFAESWAGNIEHGKLPTPSEDIPTWLKEKTLREKEISDADEAAARLRNAEEQAAVRARWNALSPEEQAEAKKEALAKKMAARGNAISDADKEAARLRHAEEQAAVRAKWNALSPEEQAEAKKEALAKKMAALENAKHEKKAKKQKVKHVAKRRTTGSTKIRKETV
;
A
#
# COMPACT_ATOMS: atom_id res chain seq x y z
N MET A 1 50.15 -28.98 -53.32
CA MET A 1 49.38 -27.79 -53.75
C MET A 1 50.24 -26.55 -53.54
N LYS A 2 50.57 -25.80 -54.60
CA LYS A 2 51.40 -24.59 -54.48
C LYS A 2 50.52 -23.42 -53.98
N PRO A 3 50.90 -22.67 -52.94
CA PRO A 3 50.11 -21.55 -52.46
C PRO A 3 50.00 -20.49 -53.56
N LYS A 4 48.78 -20.03 -53.82
CA LYS A 4 48.48 -18.97 -54.78
C LYS A 4 49.18 -17.70 -54.30
N ARG A 5 50.16 -17.20 -55.06
CA ARG A 5 50.84 -15.92 -54.76
C ARG A 5 49.78 -14.82 -54.84
N MET A 6 49.38 -14.29 -53.69
CA MET A 6 48.48 -13.15 -53.62
C MET A 6 49.21 -11.90 -54.11
N ASN A 7 48.48 -11.02 -54.79
CA ASN A 7 49.01 -9.74 -55.26
C ASN A 7 49.42 -8.88 -54.04
N PRO A 8 50.62 -8.28 -54.00
CA PRO A 8 51.06 -7.42 -52.90
C PRO A 8 50.05 -6.34 -52.50
N GLU A 9 49.28 -5.78 -53.45
CA GLU A 9 48.24 -4.79 -53.14
C GLU A 9 47.06 -5.37 -52.35
N GLU A 10 46.68 -6.62 -52.62
CA GLU A 10 45.61 -7.30 -51.90
C GLU A 10 46.04 -7.61 -50.46
N LEU A 11 47.33 -7.89 -50.28
CA LEU A 11 47.94 -8.14 -48.97
C LEU A 11 47.95 -6.85 -48.12
N ALA A 12 48.25 -5.70 -48.73
CA ALA A 12 48.18 -4.39 -48.08
C ALA A 12 46.74 -4.02 -47.67
N ARG A 13 45.74 -4.26 -48.54
CA ARG A 13 44.32 -4.02 -48.19
C ARG A 13 43.84 -4.90 -47.04
N ARG A 14 44.23 -6.18 -47.03
CA ARG A 14 43.89 -7.09 -45.92
C ARG A 14 44.57 -6.67 -44.62
N ALA A 15 45.81 -6.19 -44.68
CA ALA A 15 46.49 -5.65 -43.50
C ALA A 15 45.78 -4.42 -42.93
N HIS A 16 45.33 -3.49 -43.78
CA HIS A 16 44.56 -2.32 -43.34
C HIS A 16 43.22 -2.69 -42.70
N GLN A 17 42.46 -3.60 -43.33
CA GLN A 17 41.19 -4.09 -42.78
C GLN A 17 41.38 -4.85 -41.46
N ALA A 18 42.46 -5.62 -41.33
CA ALA A 18 42.80 -6.29 -40.08
C ALA A 18 43.15 -5.29 -38.97
N ALA A 19 43.87 -4.20 -39.31
CA ALA A 19 44.20 -3.14 -38.36
C ALA A 19 42.95 -2.37 -37.88
N GLU A 20 42.04 -2.02 -38.78
CA GLU A 20 40.76 -1.38 -38.43
C GLU A 20 39.86 -2.29 -37.58
N ALA A 21 39.81 -3.58 -37.91
CA ALA A 21 39.06 -4.56 -37.12
C ALA A 21 39.64 -4.71 -35.71
N ALA A 22 40.97 -4.74 -35.58
CA ALA A 22 41.65 -4.78 -34.27
C ALA A 22 41.38 -3.52 -33.45
N ALA A 23 41.42 -2.33 -34.06
CA ALA A 23 41.11 -1.07 -33.41
C ALA A 23 39.66 -1.00 -32.91
N SER A 24 38.69 -1.47 -33.73
CA SER A 24 37.28 -1.55 -33.34
C SER A 24 37.06 -2.52 -32.17
N GLN A 25 37.74 -3.66 -32.15
CA GLN A 25 37.67 -4.62 -31.05
C GLN A 25 38.29 -4.05 -29.77
N ALA A 26 39.42 -3.36 -29.86
CA ALA A 26 40.06 -2.70 -28.72
C ALA A 26 39.16 -1.60 -28.12
N ALA A 27 38.50 -0.80 -28.96
CA ALA A 27 37.55 0.22 -28.50
C ALA A 27 36.35 -0.39 -27.77
N LYS A 28 35.76 -1.48 -28.29
CA LYS A 28 34.67 -2.21 -27.62
C LYS A 28 35.12 -2.83 -26.29
N GLN A 29 36.32 -3.39 -26.24
CA GLN A 29 36.89 -3.93 -25.00
C GLN A 29 37.15 -2.82 -23.96
N ALA A 30 37.65 -1.66 -24.39
CA ALA A 30 37.85 -0.49 -23.53
C ALA A 30 36.52 0.04 -22.99
N GLU A 31 35.44 0.07 -23.79
CA GLU A 31 34.11 0.47 -23.33
C GLU A 31 33.56 -0.51 -22.28
N ILE A 32 33.71 -1.81 -22.51
CA ILE A 32 33.31 -2.85 -21.54
C ILE A 32 34.12 -2.73 -20.25
N ALA A 33 35.43 -2.47 -20.34
CA ALA A 33 36.30 -2.26 -19.19
C ALA A 33 35.92 -0.99 -18.41
N ALA A 34 35.64 0.12 -19.09
CA ALA A 34 35.17 1.36 -18.48
C ALA A 34 33.81 1.17 -17.77
N ARG A 35 32.87 0.43 -18.38
CA ARG A 35 31.59 0.07 -17.73
C ARG A 35 31.79 -0.80 -16.48
N LYS A 36 32.81 -1.68 -16.47
CA LYS A 36 33.16 -2.48 -15.29
C LYS A 36 33.87 -1.65 -14.20
N ALA A 37 34.69 -0.68 -14.58
CA ALA A 37 35.40 0.19 -13.63
C ALA A 37 34.47 1.20 -12.94
N ASN A 38 33.42 1.67 -13.62
CA ASN A 38 32.43 2.61 -13.07
C ASN A 38 31.32 1.97 -12.23
N THR A 39 31.49 0.73 -11.76
CA THR A 39 30.52 0.15 -10.83
C THR A 39 30.64 0.86 -9.48
N VAL A 40 29.64 1.70 -9.16
CA VAL A 40 29.42 2.31 -7.85
C VAL A 40 29.81 1.34 -6.73
N PRO A 41 30.59 1.76 -5.71
CA PRO A 41 31.00 0.89 -4.63
C PRO A 41 29.78 0.23 -4.01
N LYS A 42 29.64 -1.08 -4.24
CA LYS A 42 28.54 -1.88 -3.67
C LYS A 42 28.75 -1.90 -2.17
N THR A 43 27.86 -1.24 -1.45
CA THR A 43 27.73 -1.46 0.00
C THR A 43 27.68 -2.96 0.28
N PRO A 44 28.34 -3.46 1.34
CA PRO A 44 28.31 -4.88 1.65
C PRO A 44 26.85 -5.36 1.69
N PRO A 45 26.53 -6.51 1.07
CA PRO A 45 25.17 -7.02 1.06
C PRO A 45 24.63 -7.07 2.49
N PRO A 46 23.40 -6.60 2.74
CA PRO A 46 22.76 -6.77 4.04
C PRO A 46 22.82 -8.23 4.45
N GLU A 47 23.12 -8.49 5.72
CA GLU A 47 23.15 -9.85 6.27
C GLU A 47 21.81 -10.55 5.97
N HIS A 48 21.89 -11.69 5.30
CA HIS A 48 20.70 -12.40 4.85
C HIS A 48 19.90 -12.90 6.05
N GLY A 49 18.59 -12.62 6.08
CA GLY A 49 17.73 -12.98 7.21
C GLY A 49 17.69 -11.94 8.33
N ARG A 50 18.53 -10.90 8.30
CA ARG A 50 18.45 -9.82 9.30
C ARG A 50 17.14 -9.03 9.22
N GLU A 51 16.60 -8.87 8.03
CA GLU A 51 15.34 -8.16 7.80
C GLU A 51 14.36 -9.06 7.06
N ILE A 52 13.12 -9.12 7.55
CA ILE A 52 11.99 -9.75 6.88
C ILE A 52 10.97 -8.68 6.55
N PHE A 53 10.58 -8.63 5.28
CA PHE A 53 9.57 -7.74 4.75
C PHE A 53 8.27 -8.51 4.55
N VAL A 54 7.18 -7.98 5.08
CA VAL A 54 5.85 -8.55 4.97
C VAL A 54 5.00 -7.61 4.09
N TYR A 55 4.44 -8.15 3.02
CA TYR A 55 3.58 -7.42 2.09
C TYR A 55 2.15 -7.92 2.19
N ASN A 56 1.20 -7.00 2.06
CA ASN A 56 -0.22 -7.27 2.02
C ASN A 56 -0.84 -6.80 0.70
N HIS A 57 -1.76 -7.60 0.16
CA HIS A 57 -2.61 -7.23 -0.95
C HIS A 57 -3.85 -6.45 -0.49
N ALA A 58 -3.94 -5.16 -0.84
CA ALA A 58 -4.92 -4.20 -0.30
C ALA A 58 -6.40 -4.62 -0.39
N GLN A 59 -6.80 -5.37 -1.42
CA GLN A 59 -8.21 -5.77 -1.61
C GLN A 59 -8.57 -7.17 -1.09
N ARG A 60 -7.59 -8.08 -1.01
CA ARG A 60 -7.82 -9.51 -0.75
C ARG A 60 -7.14 -9.99 0.51
N ASN A 61 -6.33 -9.15 1.14
CA ASN A 61 -5.60 -9.44 2.36
C ASN A 61 -4.69 -10.67 2.24
N HIS A 62 -4.22 -10.98 1.02
CA HIS A 62 -3.13 -11.95 0.86
C HIS A 62 -1.88 -11.36 1.48
N VAL A 63 -1.16 -12.18 2.23
CA VAL A 63 0.13 -11.80 2.80
C VAL A 63 1.25 -12.55 2.09
N VAL A 64 2.39 -11.90 1.87
CA VAL A 64 3.59 -12.51 1.28
C VAL A 64 4.82 -12.07 2.07
N TYR A 65 5.74 -13.00 2.32
CA TYR A 65 6.99 -12.73 3.01
C TYR A 65 8.16 -12.62 2.03
N SER A 66 9.09 -11.72 2.31
CA SER A 66 10.30 -11.52 1.50
C SER A 66 11.50 -11.18 2.38
N LEU A 67 12.68 -11.70 2.03
CA LEU A 67 13.94 -11.32 2.68
C LEU A 67 14.57 -10.06 2.08
N ARG A 68 13.97 -9.51 1.02
CA ARG A 68 14.44 -8.30 0.32
C ARG A 68 13.36 -7.22 0.36
N LYS A 69 13.80 -5.95 0.44
CA LYS A 69 12.93 -4.77 0.31
C LYS A 69 12.26 -4.68 -1.05
N ALA A 70 12.89 -5.19 -2.11
CA ALA A 70 12.24 -5.33 -3.40
C ALA A 70 11.54 -6.71 -3.47
N MET A 71 10.22 -6.70 -3.64
CA MET A 71 9.45 -7.93 -3.80
C MET A 71 9.76 -8.60 -5.15
N ASN A 72 10.17 -9.87 -5.13
CA ASN A 72 10.39 -10.66 -6.34
C ASN A 72 9.09 -11.36 -6.78
N ASN A 73 8.65 -11.11 -8.01
CA ASN A 73 7.41 -11.65 -8.57
C ASN A 73 7.28 -13.16 -8.42
N ASN A 74 8.29 -13.93 -8.85
CA ASN A 74 8.19 -15.40 -8.89
C ASN A 74 8.19 -16.00 -7.48
N ALA A 75 9.05 -15.48 -6.60
CA ALA A 75 9.16 -15.97 -5.23
C ALA A 75 7.92 -15.65 -4.38
N ALA A 76 7.27 -14.52 -4.66
CA ALA A 76 6.04 -14.11 -4.00
C ALA A 76 4.81 -14.87 -4.53
N LEU A 77 4.70 -15.07 -5.85
CA LEU A 77 3.61 -15.88 -6.44
C LEU A 77 3.68 -17.35 -6.00
N ALA A 78 4.87 -17.92 -5.86
CA ALA A 78 5.06 -19.28 -5.36
C ALA A 78 4.61 -19.49 -3.90
N GLN A 79 4.37 -18.41 -3.15
CA GLN A 79 3.82 -18.52 -1.80
C GLN A 79 2.31 -18.70 -1.81
N LEU A 80 1.61 -18.25 -2.85
CA LEU A 80 0.15 -18.25 -2.92
C LEU A 80 -0.36 -19.60 -3.47
N PRO A 81 -1.07 -20.41 -2.68
CA PRO A 81 -1.67 -21.64 -3.18
C PRO A 81 -2.90 -21.35 -4.05
N PHE A 82 -3.23 -22.33 -4.89
CA PHE A 82 -4.43 -22.26 -5.71
C PHE A 82 -5.67 -22.59 -4.87
N ASN A 83 -6.37 -21.56 -4.41
CA ASN A 83 -7.63 -21.72 -3.67
C ASN A 83 -8.86 -21.66 -4.61
N GLY A 84 -8.67 -21.54 -5.93
CA GLY A 84 -9.73 -21.53 -6.94
C GLY A 84 -9.56 -20.48 -8.03
N LYS A 85 -10.54 -20.35 -8.93
CA LYS A 85 -10.46 -19.43 -10.09
C LYS A 85 -10.24 -17.98 -9.63
N LYS A 86 -9.23 -17.31 -10.20
CA LYS A 86 -8.81 -15.93 -9.88
C LYS A 86 -8.27 -15.72 -8.46
N SER A 87 -7.97 -16.78 -7.69
CA SER A 87 -7.30 -16.65 -6.39
C SER A 87 -5.88 -16.11 -6.56
N VAL A 88 -5.06 -16.81 -7.34
CA VAL A 88 -3.68 -16.41 -7.66
C VAL A 88 -3.66 -15.43 -8.84
N PRO A 89 -3.06 -14.24 -8.70
CA PRO A 89 -2.89 -13.31 -9.82
C PRO A 89 -1.80 -13.80 -10.79
N ALA A 90 -1.93 -13.48 -12.07
CA ALA A 90 -0.91 -13.84 -13.07
C ALA A 90 0.44 -13.13 -12.84
N ALA A 91 0.40 -11.91 -12.32
CA ALA A 91 1.56 -11.11 -11.98
C ALA A 91 1.24 -10.20 -10.79
N LEU A 92 2.26 -9.86 -9.99
CA LEU A 92 2.12 -8.90 -8.91
C LEU A 92 2.07 -7.49 -9.49
N ARG A 93 0.97 -6.80 -9.22
CA ARG A 93 0.80 -5.40 -9.59
C ARG A 93 1.25 -4.48 -8.46
N LYS A 94 2.09 -3.49 -8.77
CA LYS A 94 2.72 -2.60 -7.77
C LYS A 94 1.75 -1.76 -6.95
N ASP A 95 0.55 -1.52 -7.49
CA ASP A 95 -0.52 -0.72 -6.89
C ASP A 95 -1.36 -1.51 -5.87
N LEU A 96 -1.43 -2.83 -5.98
CA LEU A 96 -2.25 -3.66 -5.10
C LEU A 96 -1.47 -4.16 -3.88
N TRP A 97 -0.15 -4.28 -4.01
CA TRP A 97 0.73 -4.81 -2.98
C TRP A 97 1.45 -3.70 -2.24
N HIS A 98 1.33 -3.72 -0.91
CA HIS A 98 1.91 -2.70 -0.06
C HIS A 98 2.68 -3.35 1.09
N PRO A 99 3.75 -2.71 1.61
CA PRO A 99 4.40 -3.18 2.81
C PRO A 99 3.44 -3.07 4.00
N MET A 100 3.33 -4.14 4.77
CA MET A 100 2.51 -4.23 5.97
C MET A 100 3.38 -4.12 7.22
N ALA A 101 4.47 -4.90 7.26
CA ALA A 101 5.41 -4.89 8.37
C ALA A 101 6.85 -5.11 7.89
N ARG A 102 7.82 -4.61 8.65
CA ARG A 102 9.23 -4.95 8.56
C ARG A 102 9.70 -5.46 9.91
N ILE A 103 10.26 -6.66 9.92
CA ILE A 103 10.82 -7.30 11.11
C ILE A 103 12.33 -7.20 11.01
N THR A 104 12.96 -6.55 11.99
CA THR A 104 14.40 -6.33 12.06
C THR A 104 15.00 -7.12 13.22
N PHE A 105 15.98 -7.96 12.92
CA PHE A 105 16.79 -8.68 13.89
C PHE A 105 18.10 -7.93 14.17
N PRO A 106 18.72 -8.14 15.35
CA PRO A 106 20.00 -7.55 15.67
C PRO A 106 21.09 -8.09 14.74
N LYS A 107 22.19 -7.34 14.62
CA LYS A 107 23.32 -7.70 13.76
C LYS A 107 23.94 -9.01 14.24
N GLY A 108 24.22 -9.95 13.32
CA GLY A 108 24.76 -11.27 13.64
C GLY A 108 23.71 -12.35 13.91
N SER A 109 22.42 -11.99 13.97
CA SER A 109 21.32 -12.93 14.20
C SER A 109 20.62 -13.37 12.89
N GLY A 110 21.28 -13.29 11.74
CA GLY A 110 20.68 -13.63 10.44
C GLY A 110 20.14 -15.07 10.37
N LYS A 111 20.80 -16.04 11.03
CA LYS A 111 20.32 -17.43 11.09
C LYS A 111 18.98 -17.58 11.82
N VAL A 112 18.78 -16.80 12.90
CA VAL A 112 17.52 -16.76 13.67
C VAL A 112 16.41 -16.22 12.77
N GLY A 113 16.68 -15.12 12.06
CA GLY A 113 15.72 -14.54 11.13
C GLY A 113 15.38 -15.43 9.94
N LEU A 114 16.34 -16.19 9.39
CA LEU A 114 16.05 -17.19 8.35
C LEU A 114 15.15 -18.32 8.87
N SER A 115 15.40 -18.79 10.10
CA SER A 115 14.56 -19.81 10.74
C SER A 115 13.15 -19.27 10.99
N ALA A 116 13.02 -18.04 11.51
CA ALA A 116 11.74 -17.37 11.68
C ALA A 116 11.00 -17.20 10.35
N PHE A 117 11.68 -16.76 9.29
CA PHE A 117 11.12 -16.64 7.94
C PHE A 117 10.60 -17.98 7.41
N GLN A 118 11.34 -19.06 7.63
CA GLN A 118 10.88 -20.41 7.26
C GLN A 118 9.60 -20.77 8.01
N LYS A 119 9.53 -20.55 9.33
CA LYS A 119 8.36 -20.87 10.15
C LYS A 119 7.13 -20.04 9.79
N LEU A 120 7.29 -18.75 9.49
CA LEU A 120 6.20 -17.91 9.00
C LEU A 120 5.60 -18.42 7.69
N ARG A 121 6.44 -18.92 6.78
CA ARG A 121 5.97 -19.51 5.52
C ARG A 121 5.30 -20.87 5.73
N GLU A 122 5.80 -21.67 6.67
CA GLU A 122 5.18 -22.93 7.07
C GLU A 122 3.79 -22.68 7.67
N TYR A 123 3.66 -21.77 8.64
CA TYR A 123 2.37 -21.41 9.24
C TYR A 123 1.36 -20.89 8.23
N ARG A 124 1.77 -19.96 7.35
CA ARG A 124 0.91 -19.48 6.25
C ARG A 124 0.37 -20.62 5.40
N LYS A 125 1.24 -21.56 5.01
CA LYS A 125 0.84 -22.72 4.20
C LYS A 125 -0.16 -23.60 4.96
N ARG A 126 0.03 -23.78 6.26
CA ARG A 126 -0.90 -24.53 7.12
C ARG A 126 -2.24 -23.82 7.27
N HIS A 127 -2.29 -22.51 7.45
CA HIS A 127 -3.58 -21.77 7.51
C HIS A 127 -4.42 -21.89 6.23
N GLU A 128 -3.77 -22.06 5.08
CA GLU A 128 -4.46 -22.21 3.80
C GLU A 128 -4.84 -23.68 3.49
N LEU A 129 -4.12 -24.67 4.03
CA LEU A 129 -4.32 -26.11 3.74
C LEU A 129 -4.97 -26.91 4.87
N GLU A 130 -4.56 -26.66 6.11
CA GLU A 130 -4.91 -27.38 7.34
C GLU A 130 -5.74 -26.48 8.26
N TRP A 131 -6.87 -25.99 7.76
CA TRP A 131 -7.83 -25.30 8.60
C TRP A 131 -8.54 -26.35 9.48
N GLU A 132 -8.10 -26.49 10.74
CA GLU A 132 -8.64 -27.51 11.66
C GLU A 132 -10.16 -27.37 11.85
N THR A 133 -10.87 -28.48 11.60
CA THR A 133 -12.32 -28.71 11.75
C THR A 133 -12.81 -28.66 13.22
N LYS A 134 -11.90 -28.49 14.20
CA LYS A 134 -12.17 -28.76 15.63
C LYS A 134 -13.16 -27.77 16.29
N LYS A 135 -13.35 -26.57 15.72
CA LYS A 135 -14.20 -25.52 16.31
C LYS A 135 -15.24 -25.01 15.32
N GLY A 136 -15.99 -25.94 14.72
CA GLY A 136 -17.00 -25.63 13.72
C GLY A 136 -16.35 -25.20 12.41
N ASP A 137 -16.87 -25.76 11.33
CA ASP A 137 -16.34 -25.60 9.98
C ASP A 137 -16.66 -24.21 9.43
N HIS A 138 -16.33 -23.11 10.12
CA HIS A 138 -16.73 -21.75 9.76
C HIS A 138 -16.27 -21.29 8.37
N ILE A 139 -15.26 -21.96 7.80
CA ILE A 139 -14.81 -21.80 6.42
C ILE A 139 -15.74 -22.51 5.43
N PHE A 140 -16.27 -23.68 5.77
CA PHE A 140 -17.18 -24.44 4.94
C PHE A 140 -18.65 -24.09 5.19
N TRP A 141 -18.99 -23.66 6.39
CA TRP A 141 -20.33 -23.49 6.92
C TRP A 141 -20.56 -22.03 7.31
N ASP A 142 -21.62 -21.46 6.78
CA ASP A 142 -22.09 -20.14 7.13
C ASP A 142 -23.24 -20.29 8.13
N PRO A 143 -23.13 -19.76 9.37
CA PRO A 143 -24.27 -19.71 10.27
C PRO A 143 -25.42 -18.88 9.69
N LYS A 144 -25.15 -18.01 8.70
CA LYS A 144 -26.14 -17.14 8.05
C LYS A 144 -26.33 -17.45 6.56
N ALA A 145 -26.24 -18.72 6.16
CA ALA A 145 -26.26 -19.11 4.76
C ALA A 145 -27.56 -18.73 4.03
N ARG A 146 -28.69 -18.87 4.71
CA ARG A 146 -30.02 -18.63 4.13
C ARG A 146 -30.89 -17.92 5.16
N GLU A 147 -31.53 -16.85 4.76
CA GLU A 147 -32.57 -16.21 5.56
C GLU A 147 -33.89 -16.96 5.33
N ASP A 148 -34.58 -17.28 6.43
CA ASP A 148 -35.85 -17.96 6.38
C ASP A 148 -36.92 -17.00 5.84
N LYS A 149 -37.57 -17.38 4.73
CA LYS A 149 -38.60 -16.55 4.09
C LYS A 149 -39.79 -16.28 5.00
N ASP A 150 -40.10 -17.25 5.86
CA ASP A 150 -41.26 -17.21 6.75
C ASP A 150 -40.97 -16.47 8.05
N ASN A 151 -39.69 -16.22 8.39
CA ASN A 151 -39.28 -15.53 9.60
C ASN A 151 -38.05 -14.64 9.34
N PRO A 152 -38.24 -13.39 8.87
CA PRO A 152 -37.15 -12.47 8.59
C PRO A 152 -36.31 -12.21 9.86
N GLY A 153 -35.00 -12.41 9.76
CA GLY A 153 -34.07 -12.40 10.89
C GLY A 153 -33.69 -13.77 11.46
N SER A 154 -34.40 -14.85 11.11
CA SER A 154 -33.94 -16.22 11.33
C SER A 154 -33.06 -16.68 10.17
N PHE A 155 -31.89 -17.24 10.49
CA PHE A 155 -30.98 -17.76 9.48
C PHE A 155 -30.78 -19.25 9.66
N THR A 156 -30.97 -20.01 8.58
CA THR A 156 -30.58 -21.40 8.54
C THR A 156 -29.06 -21.49 8.29
N PRO A 157 -28.32 -22.22 9.14
CA PRO A 157 -26.93 -22.53 8.88
C PRO A 157 -26.83 -23.41 7.62
N GLY A 158 -25.80 -23.20 6.79
CA GLY A 158 -25.65 -23.94 5.53
C GLY A 158 -24.24 -23.84 4.94
N PRO A 159 -23.93 -24.62 3.90
CA PRO A 159 -22.62 -24.59 3.26
C PRO A 159 -22.38 -23.24 2.56
N ARG A 160 -21.18 -22.68 2.74
CA ARG A 160 -20.72 -21.47 2.05
C ARG A 160 -20.57 -21.74 0.56
N THR A 161 -20.88 -20.72 -0.23
CA THR A 161 -20.52 -20.73 -1.64
C THR A 161 -19.00 -20.83 -1.81
N ILE A 162 -18.55 -21.49 -2.88
CA ILE A 162 -17.12 -21.62 -3.21
C ILE A 162 -16.43 -20.25 -3.24
N LYS A 163 -17.11 -19.22 -3.75
CA LYS A 163 -16.58 -17.85 -3.80
C LYS A 163 -16.37 -17.23 -2.42
N ALA A 164 -17.32 -17.41 -1.50
CA ALA A 164 -17.23 -16.91 -0.12
C ALA A 164 -16.11 -17.62 0.63
N ARG A 165 -16.05 -18.96 0.51
CA ARG A 165 -14.96 -19.77 1.08
C ARG A 165 -13.59 -19.31 0.57
N ASN A 166 -13.46 -19.11 -0.73
CA ASN A 166 -12.19 -18.65 -1.32
C ASN A 166 -11.78 -17.28 -0.80
N ARG A 167 -12.74 -16.37 -0.56
CA ARG A 167 -12.45 -15.05 0.02
C ARG A 167 -11.91 -15.17 1.43
N LEU A 168 -12.50 -16.02 2.26
CA LEU A 168 -12.03 -16.26 3.64
C LEU A 168 -10.64 -16.90 3.66
N LEU A 169 -10.40 -17.92 2.84
CA LEU A 169 -9.07 -18.55 2.72
C LEU A 169 -8.00 -17.60 2.21
N CYS A 170 -8.38 -16.59 1.42
CA CYS A 170 -7.45 -15.57 0.92
C CYS A 170 -7.13 -14.49 1.97
N ASP A 171 -8.01 -14.30 2.96
CA ASP A 171 -7.88 -13.27 4.00
C ASP A 171 -6.95 -13.74 5.11
N GLN A 172 -5.65 -13.65 4.84
CA GLN A 172 -4.59 -14.16 5.72
C GLN A 172 -3.92 -13.06 6.55
N LYS A 173 -4.45 -11.83 6.54
CA LYS A 173 -3.83 -10.68 7.22
C LYS A 173 -3.73 -10.92 8.74
N ALA A 174 -4.86 -11.18 9.38
CA ALA A 174 -4.93 -11.39 10.83
C ALA A 174 -4.12 -12.62 11.25
N ASN A 175 -4.29 -13.74 10.55
CA ASN A 175 -3.53 -14.98 10.79
C ASN A 175 -2.02 -14.75 10.70
N SER A 176 -1.56 -14.03 9.67
CA SER A 176 -0.12 -13.74 9.51
C SER A 176 0.44 -12.92 10.66
N ILE A 177 -0.36 -12.02 11.24
CA ILE A 177 0.08 -11.21 12.39
C ILE A 177 0.14 -12.07 13.66
N ALA A 178 -0.86 -12.92 13.87
CA ALA A 178 -0.83 -13.91 14.94
C ALA A 178 0.36 -14.88 14.80
N ASP A 179 0.70 -15.30 13.57
CA ASP A 179 1.87 -16.13 13.29
C ASP A 179 3.18 -15.40 13.60
N ILE A 180 3.27 -14.11 13.26
CA ILE A 180 4.42 -13.27 13.61
C ILE A 180 4.58 -13.23 15.12
N ALA A 181 3.52 -12.94 15.86
CA ALA A 181 3.57 -12.95 17.33
C ALA A 181 3.97 -14.35 17.86
N ALA A 182 3.34 -15.42 17.37
CA ALA A 182 3.63 -16.78 17.81
C ALA A 182 5.09 -17.18 17.58
N VAL A 183 5.66 -16.87 16.40
CA VAL A 183 7.07 -17.17 16.09
C VAL A 183 8.02 -16.32 16.92
N LEU A 184 7.76 -15.02 17.06
CA LEU A 184 8.66 -14.11 17.77
C LEU A 184 8.60 -14.30 19.30
N ASN A 185 7.42 -14.65 19.85
CA ASN A 185 7.25 -14.95 21.27
C ASN A 185 8.09 -16.16 21.70
N ARG A 186 8.37 -17.11 20.80
CA ARG A 186 9.28 -18.24 21.07
C ARG A 186 10.75 -17.83 21.18
N LEU A 187 11.13 -16.70 20.59
CA LEU A 187 12.49 -16.17 20.71
C LEU A 187 12.72 -15.47 22.05
N ALA A 188 11.65 -15.09 22.75
CA ALA A 188 11.74 -14.54 24.10
C ALA A 188 12.45 -15.54 25.01
N SER A 189 13.33 -15.05 25.89
CA SER A 189 13.87 -15.91 26.94
C SER A 189 12.73 -16.42 27.81
N PRO A 190 12.80 -17.67 28.32
CA PRO A 190 11.93 -18.14 29.38
C PRO A 190 12.30 -17.42 30.69
N MET A 191 12.24 -16.10 30.70
CA MET A 191 12.36 -15.29 31.90
C MET A 191 10.95 -15.21 32.48
N GLN A 192 10.87 -15.66 33.73
CA GLN A 192 9.67 -15.82 34.54
C GLN A 192 8.64 -14.71 34.26
N LYS A 193 7.36 -15.11 34.12
CA LYS A 193 6.23 -14.18 34.28
C LYS A 193 6.58 -13.19 35.37
N SER A 194 6.61 -11.91 35.02
CA SER A 194 6.89 -10.80 35.90
C SER A 194 6.16 -10.95 37.24
N THR A 195 6.88 -11.39 38.26
CA THR A 195 6.59 -10.98 39.63
C THR A 195 6.87 -9.48 39.69
N ALA A 196 5.85 -8.72 40.05
CA ALA A 196 6.01 -7.32 40.42
C ALA A 196 7.05 -7.21 41.56
N VAL A 197 7.94 -6.23 41.46
CA VAL A 197 9.00 -5.87 42.42
C VAL A 197 8.67 -4.46 42.96
N PRO A 198 9.13 -3.97 44.14
CA PRO A 198 9.60 -4.61 45.39
C PRO A 198 8.90 -4.07 46.67
N LYS A 199 9.11 -4.73 47.82
CA LYS A 199 9.33 -4.00 49.08
C LYS A 199 10.40 -4.70 49.93
N GLU A 200 11.43 -3.90 50.18
CA GLU A 200 12.53 -3.92 51.15
C GLU A 200 12.41 -4.88 52.35
N GLY A 201 13.55 -5.47 52.73
CA GLY A 201 13.79 -5.87 54.12
C GLY A 201 14.60 -7.15 54.32
N GLU A 202 15.82 -6.95 54.81
CA GLU A 202 16.59 -7.83 55.71
C GLU A 202 17.56 -8.88 55.17
N GLU A 203 18.77 -8.69 55.68
CA GLU A 203 20.00 -9.44 55.60
C GLU A 203 19.92 -10.74 56.41
N GLY A 204 20.71 -11.74 56.04
CA GLY A 204 20.89 -12.92 56.88
C GLY A 204 21.61 -14.05 56.17
N ALA A 205 22.94 -14.01 56.20
CA ALA A 205 23.79 -15.17 55.97
C ALA A 205 23.44 -16.32 56.94
N VAL A 206 23.63 -17.58 56.52
CA VAL A 206 24.54 -18.58 57.14
C VAL A 206 24.31 -19.97 56.49
N THR A 207 25.44 -20.57 56.18
CA THR A 207 25.79 -21.94 55.77
C THR A 207 25.21 -23.10 56.60
N ALA A 208 25.11 -24.29 55.96
CA ALA A 208 25.57 -25.62 56.42
C ALA A 208 24.55 -26.78 56.43
N GLN A 209 25.02 -27.90 55.84
CA GLN A 209 24.85 -29.33 56.17
C GLN A 209 23.45 -29.98 56.09
N GLU A 210 23.26 -31.03 55.27
CA GLU A 210 23.67 -32.45 55.40
C GLU A 210 22.92 -33.23 56.51
N GLY A 211 22.42 -34.42 56.15
CA GLY A 211 21.84 -35.43 57.05
C GLY A 211 20.35 -35.68 56.75
N ASP A 212 19.94 -36.67 55.97
CA ASP A 212 20.02 -38.14 56.12
C ASP A 212 18.97 -38.72 57.09
N THR A 213 18.51 -39.95 56.78
CA THR A 213 17.52 -40.84 57.43
C THR A 213 16.03 -40.51 57.21
N ALA A 214 15.26 -41.27 56.41
CA ALA A 214 14.91 -42.70 56.41
C ALA A 214 13.84 -43.11 57.44
N GLU A 215 12.75 -43.65 56.88
CA GLU A 215 11.94 -44.75 57.38
C GLU A 215 10.86 -44.55 58.48
N THR A 216 9.62 -44.78 58.01
CA THR A 216 8.69 -45.81 58.52
C THR A 216 7.76 -45.45 59.69
N GLY A 217 6.46 -45.61 59.45
CA GLY A 217 5.55 -46.15 60.49
C GLY A 217 4.22 -45.42 60.71
N LYS A 218 3.25 -45.62 59.80
CA LYS A 218 1.92 -46.19 60.09
C LYS A 218 1.29 -45.90 61.47
N SER A 219 0.21 -45.11 61.52
CA SER A 219 -1.05 -45.49 62.17
C SER A 219 -2.18 -44.49 61.89
N ALA A 220 -3.37 -45.04 61.75
CA ALA A 220 -4.62 -44.34 61.50
C ALA A 220 -5.20 -43.76 62.80
N GLN A 221 -5.81 -42.58 62.73
CA GLN A 221 -6.97 -42.27 63.55
C GLN A 221 -7.88 -41.25 62.85
N GLU A 222 -9.15 -41.63 62.82
CA GLU A 222 -10.29 -40.87 62.36
C GLU A 222 -10.51 -39.62 63.22
N GLY A 223 -10.96 -38.54 62.61
CA GLY A 223 -11.37 -37.33 63.31
C GLY A 223 -11.81 -36.24 62.35
N ALA A 224 -13.12 -36.13 62.17
CA ALA A 224 -13.80 -35.10 61.41
C ALA A 224 -13.37 -33.67 61.83
N VAL A 225 -13.38 -32.73 60.88
CA VAL A 225 -14.02 -31.40 60.95
C VAL A 225 -13.72 -30.62 59.65
N GLU A 226 -14.78 -30.53 58.84
CA GLU A 226 -15.26 -29.38 58.07
C GLU A 226 -14.36 -28.13 57.92
N GLY A 227 -14.06 -27.78 56.66
CA GLY A 227 -13.80 -26.40 56.23
C GLY A 227 -12.36 -26.05 55.88
N SER A 228 -11.97 -26.22 54.63
CA SER A 228 -10.98 -25.34 53.97
C SER A 228 -10.93 -25.51 52.45
N GLN A 229 -11.30 -24.42 51.79
CA GLN A 229 -10.82 -23.90 50.52
C GLN A 229 -9.96 -24.83 49.64
N LYS A 230 -10.57 -25.20 48.51
CA LYS A 230 -9.95 -25.72 47.28
C LYS A 230 -8.83 -24.76 46.82
N PRO A 231 -7.55 -25.14 46.82
CA PRO A 231 -6.52 -24.39 46.14
C PRO A 231 -6.66 -24.62 44.64
N GLU A 232 -6.64 -23.51 43.91
CA GLU A 232 -6.63 -23.51 42.45
C GLU A 232 -5.47 -24.35 41.93
N GLU A 233 -5.87 -25.27 41.06
CA GLU A 233 -5.08 -26.09 40.19
C GLU A 233 -4.01 -25.23 39.50
N SER A 234 -2.79 -25.33 40.02
CA SER A 234 -1.59 -24.76 39.44
C SER A 234 -1.51 -25.18 37.97
N ALA A 235 -1.74 -24.21 37.08
CA ALA A 235 -1.65 -24.38 35.65
C ALA A 235 -0.30 -25.02 35.28
N GLU A 236 -0.37 -26.31 34.97
CA GLU A 236 0.72 -27.09 34.42
C GLU A 236 1.14 -26.39 33.11
N VAL A 237 2.29 -25.72 33.14
CA VAL A 237 2.89 -25.11 31.96
C VAL A 237 3.35 -26.25 31.08
N THR A 238 2.42 -26.76 30.27
CA THR A 238 2.70 -27.69 29.18
C THR A 238 3.76 -27.02 28.30
N LYS A 239 5.00 -27.53 28.39
CA LYS A 239 6.09 -27.10 27.52
C LYS A 239 5.62 -27.36 26.10
N LEU A 240 5.28 -26.28 25.39
CA LEU A 240 4.80 -26.39 24.04
C LEU A 240 5.86 -27.11 23.19
N PRO A 241 5.46 -27.98 22.25
CA PRO A 241 6.40 -28.74 21.45
C PRO A 241 7.41 -27.81 20.76
N ASN A 242 8.66 -28.26 20.68
CA ASN A 242 9.74 -27.56 19.99
C ASN A 242 9.39 -27.45 18.51
N ILE A 243 9.32 -26.22 18.00
CA ILE A 243 8.93 -25.93 16.60
C ILE A 243 10.14 -26.08 15.65
N GLY A 244 11.35 -26.29 16.18
CA GLY A 244 12.60 -26.32 15.43
C GLY A 244 13.07 -24.92 15.05
N LEU A 245 12.79 -23.92 15.89
CA LEU A 245 13.20 -22.53 15.68
C LEU A 245 14.63 -22.34 16.20
N VAL A 246 15.53 -21.84 15.35
CA VAL A 246 16.91 -21.54 15.74
C VAL A 246 16.90 -20.32 16.66
N GLY A 247 17.44 -20.45 17.88
CA GLY A 247 17.47 -19.38 18.86
C GLY A 247 16.20 -19.28 19.71
N GLU A 248 15.37 -20.32 19.77
CA GLU A 248 14.28 -20.43 20.75
C GLU A 248 14.83 -20.21 22.18
N GLY A 249 14.19 -19.34 22.96
CA GLY A 249 14.65 -18.99 24.31
C GLY A 249 15.87 -18.06 24.39
N SER A 250 16.42 -17.59 23.27
CA SER A 250 17.64 -16.76 23.26
C SER A 250 17.47 -15.36 23.84
N GLY A 251 16.24 -14.85 23.96
CA GLY A 251 15.99 -13.48 24.40
C GLY A 251 16.34 -12.43 23.37
N THR A 252 16.42 -12.83 22.09
CA THR A 252 16.77 -11.90 21.01
C THR A 252 15.73 -10.78 20.94
N ARG A 253 16.16 -9.52 21.08
CA ARG A 253 15.32 -8.33 20.90
C ARG A 253 15.00 -8.14 19.43
N VAL A 254 13.72 -8.03 19.09
CA VAL A 254 13.25 -7.91 17.70
C VAL A 254 12.41 -6.66 17.54
N GLU A 255 12.69 -5.88 16.51
CA GLU A 255 11.89 -4.69 16.17
C GLU A 255 10.90 -5.04 15.05
N VAL A 256 9.63 -4.73 15.26
CA VAL A 256 8.56 -4.90 14.26
C VAL A 256 7.99 -3.53 13.93
N LEU A 257 8.25 -3.07 12.71
CA LEU A 257 7.79 -1.80 12.20
C LEU A 257 6.55 -2.00 11.33
N TRP A 258 5.44 -1.40 11.74
CA TRP A 258 4.13 -1.57 11.12
C TRP A 258 3.75 -0.39 10.25
N ARG A 259 3.13 -0.64 9.09
CA ARG A 259 2.51 0.43 8.31
C ARG A 259 1.37 1.10 9.08
N ASP A 260 0.54 0.29 9.74
CA ASP A 260 -0.53 0.71 10.64
C ASP A 260 -0.32 0.04 12.00
N LEU A 261 -0.26 0.83 13.07
CA LEU A 261 -0.01 0.30 14.41
C LEU A 261 -1.18 -0.54 14.93
N HIS A 262 -2.40 -0.30 14.45
CA HIS A 262 -3.57 -1.10 14.82
C HIS A 262 -3.48 -2.54 14.31
N ASP A 263 -2.66 -2.79 13.30
CA ASP A 263 -2.43 -4.16 12.85
C ASP A 263 -1.78 -5.01 13.95
N ALA A 264 -1.03 -4.43 14.90
CA ALA A 264 -0.45 -5.18 16.01
C ALA A 264 -1.52 -5.79 16.94
N GLU A 265 -2.74 -5.26 16.96
CA GLU A 265 -3.84 -5.71 17.83
C GLU A 265 -4.46 -7.05 17.39
N PHE A 266 -4.16 -7.53 16.17
CA PHE A 266 -4.64 -8.84 15.71
C PHE A 266 -4.01 -10.01 16.46
N ALA A 267 -2.91 -9.80 17.18
CA ALA A 267 -2.32 -10.80 18.07
C ALA A 267 -2.77 -10.55 19.52
N GLU A 268 -3.18 -11.62 20.21
CA GLU A 268 -3.68 -11.54 21.60
C GLU A 268 -2.60 -11.08 22.58
N SER A 269 -1.34 -11.48 22.35
CA SER A 269 -0.22 -11.12 23.22
C SER A 269 1.11 -11.05 22.47
N TRP A 270 1.95 -10.13 22.92
CA TRP A 270 3.31 -9.92 22.44
C TRP A 270 4.29 -10.10 23.58
N ALA A 271 5.42 -10.75 23.33
CA ALA A 271 6.48 -10.91 24.32
C ALA A 271 7.27 -9.60 24.50
N GLY A 272 7.81 -9.39 25.71
CA GLY A 272 8.51 -8.16 26.08
C GLY A 272 9.84 -7.91 25.35
N ASN A 273 10.37 -8.89 24.61
CA ASN A 273 11.54 -8.72 23.74
C ASN A 273 11.20 -8.07 22.38
N ILE A 274 9.93 -7.80 22.11
CA ILE A 274 9.45 -7.29 20.83
C ILE A 274 9.13 -5.81 20.96
N GLU A 275 9.74 -5.01 20.09
CA GLU A 275 9.52 -3.58 20.00
C GLU A 275 8.69 -3.21 18.80
N HIS A 276 7.60 -2.50 19.03
CA HIS A 276 6.72 -2.04 17.96
C HIS A 276 7.07 -0.60 17.58
N GLY A 277 7.15 -0.35 16.28
CA GLY A 277 7.32 1.00 15.75
C GLY A 277 6.51 1.21 14.48
N LYS A 278 6.50 2.45 13.99
CA LYS A 278 5.85 2.81 12.72
C LYS A 278 6.84 2.62 11.57
N LEU A 279 6.40 1.97 10.51
CA LEU A 279 7.17 1.80 9.29
C LEU A 279 7.38 3.17 8.63
N PRO A 280 8.63 3.57 8.31
CA PRO A 280 8.88 4.82 7.62
C PRO A 280 8.17 4.81 6.28
N THR A 281 7.45 5.89 5.99
CA THR A 281 6.81 6.04 4.69
C THR A 281 7.90 6.18 3.61
N PRO A 282 7.66 5.74 2.36
CA PRO A 282 8.64 5.85 1.29
C PRO A 282 9.19 7.28 1.10
N SER A 283 8.42 8.32 1.45
CA SER A 283 8.87 9.72 1.46
C SER A 283 9.89 10.04 2.55
N GLU A 284 9.78 9.39 3.70
CA GLU A 284 10.73 9.54 4.81
C GLU A 284 12.02 8.77 4.52
N ASP A 285 11.89 7.58 3.94
CA ASP A 285 12.94 6.61 3.61
C ASP A 285 13.79 6.97 2.37
N ILE A 286 13.48 8.07 1.67
CA ILE A 286 14.31 8.54 0.54
C ILE A 286 15.67 8.96 1.11
N PRO A 287 16.79 8.38 0.62
CA PRO A 287 18.12 8.83 1.00
C PRO A 287 18.23 10.35 0.83
N THR A 288 18.81 11.05 1.80
CA THR A 288 18.90 12.52 1.81
C THR A 288 19.43 13.10 0.50
N TRP A 289 20.42 12.44 -0.12
CA TRP A 289 20.98 12.83 -1.41
C TRP A 289 19.97 12.78 -2.57
N LEU A 290 19.00 11.86 -2.55
CA LEU A 290 17.96 11.78 -3.58
C LEU A 290 16.85 12.82 -3.35
N LYS A 291 16.55 13.15 -2.08
CA LYS A 291 15.69 14.30 -1.74
C LYS A 291 16.31 15.61 -2.23
N GLU A 292 17.62 15.77 -2.06
CA GLU A 292 18.34 16.95 -2.52
C GLU A 292 18.37 17.04 -4.05
N LYS A 293 18.55 15.90 -4.74
CA LYS A 293 18.49 15.84 -6.21
C LYS A 293 17.11 16.23 -6.76
N THR A 294 16.03 15.70 -6.18
CA THR A 294 14.67 16.05 -6.64
C THR A 294 14.30 17.49 -6.32
N LEU A 295 14.80 18.05 -5.22
CA LEU A 295 14.69 19.49 -4.92
C LEU A 295 15.38 20.32 -6.00
N ARG A 296 16.63 19.99 -6.36
CA ARG A 296 17.35 20.70 -7.44
C ARG A 296 16.66 20.57 -8.79
N GLU A 297 16.20 19.39 -9.18
CA GLU A 297 15.46 19.20 -10.44
C GLU A 297 14.17 20.04 -10.47
N LYS A 298 13.48 20.13 -9.34
CA LYS A 298 12.30 20.98 -9.22
C LYS A 298 12.64 22.48 -9.30
N GLU A 299 13.70 22.92 -8.64
CA GLU A 299 14.18 24.31 -8.72
C GLU A 299 14.54 24.70 -10.16
N ILE A 300 15.17 23.80 -10.92
CA ILE A 300 15.48 24.02 -12.34
C ILE A 300 14.20 24.12 -13.16
N SER A 301 13.23 23.20 -12.95
CA SER A 301 11.93 23.25 -13.64
C SER A 301 11.14 24.52 -13.32
N ASP A 302 11.11 24.93 -12.05
CA ASP A 302 10.40 26.14 -11.61
C ASP A 302 11.08 27.40 -12.19
N ALA A 303 12.42 27.41 -12.32
CA ALA A 303 13.17 28.47 -12.97
C ALA A 303 12.91 28.53 -14.49
N ASP A 304 12.84 27.38 -15.16
CA ASP A 304 12.52 27.30 -16.58
C ASP A 304 11.08 27.76 -16.86
N GLU A 305 10.12 27.37 -16.02
CA GLU A 305 8.75 27.87 -16.09
C GLU A 305 8.67 29.38 -15.84
N ALA A 306 9.43 29.90 -14.88
CA ALA A 306 9.48 31.33 -14.61
C ALA A 306 10.07 32.11 -15.81
N ALA A 307 11.14 31.59 -16.42
CA ALA A 307 11.72 32.15 -17.63
C ALA A 307 10.77 32.07 -18.84
N ALA A 308 9.99 31.00 -18.97
CA ALA A 308 8.95 30.90 -20.00
C ALA A 308 7.81 31.89 -19.77
N ARG A 309 7.40 32.12 -18.51
CA ARG A 309 6.40 33.13 -18.15
C ARG A 309 6.87 34.54 -18.47
N LEU A 310 8.13 34.86 -18.19
CA LEU A 310 8.73 36.16 -18.54
C LEU A 310 8.75 36.36 -20.06
N ARG A 311 9.22 35.37 -20.82
CA ARG A 311 9.21 35.42 -22.30
C ARG A 311 7.80 35.61 -22.86
N ASN A 312 6.82 34.85 -22.39
CA ASN A 312 5.42 35.02 -22.80
C ASN A 312 4.86 36.40 -22.40
N ALA A 313 5.26 36.95 -21.25
CA ALA A 313 4.83 38.28 -20.83
C ALA A 313 5.45 39.38 -21.70
N GLU A 314 6.73 39.24 -22.07
CA GLU A 314 7.42 40.13 -23.00
C GLU A 314 6.79 40.07 -24.40
N GLU A 315 6.49 38.87 -24.91
CA GLU A 315 5.78 38.71 -26.19
C GLU A 315 4.38 39.34 -26.16
N GLN A 316 3.61 39.12 -25.09
CA GLN A 316 2.30 39.77 -24.93
C GLN A 316 2.42 41.28 -24.82
N ALA A 317 3.44 41.80 -24.14
CA ALA A 317 3.71 43.23 -24.06
C ALA A 317 4.08 43.81 -25.43
N ALA A 318 4.92 43.12 -26.20
CA ALA A 318 5.28 43.51 -27.57
C ALA A 318 4.08 43.49 -28.51
N VAL A 319 3.22 42.46 -28.44
CA VAL A 319 1.97 42.38 -29.21
C VAL A 319 1.02 43.53 -28.83
N ARG A 320 0.89 43.86 -27.55
CA ARG A 320 0.07 45.00 -27.10
C ARG A 320 0.64 46.34 -27.53
N ALA A 321 1.96 46.52 -27.47
CA ALA A 321 2.62 47.74 -27.94
C ALA A 321 2.41 47.93 -29.45
N ARG A 322 2.59 46.86 -30.23
CA ARG A 322 2.29 46.85 -31.67
C ARG A 322 0.82 47.14 -31.96
N TRP A 323 -0.10 46.56 -31.16
CA TRP A 323 -1.53 46.84 -31.27
C TRP A 323 -1.86 48.32 -31.04
N ASN A 324 -1.26 48.93 -30.01
CA ASN A 324 -1.51 50.32 -29.64
C ASN A 324 -0.88 51.33 -30.62
N ALA A 325 0.16 50.94 -31.36
CA ALA A 325 0.81 51.78 -32.36
C ALA A 325 0.02 51.86 -33.69
N LEU A 326 -0.89 50.91 -33.94
CA LEU A 326 -1.76 50.92 -35.12
C LEU A 326 -2.83 52.00 -35.02
N SER A 327 -3.19 52.60 -36.15
CA SER A 327 -4.28 53.57 -36.22
C SER A 327 -5.61 52.92 -35.83
N PRO A 328 -6.61 53.70 -35.34
CA PRO A 328 -7.93 53.15 -35.02
C PRO A 328 -8.61 52.40 -36.18
N GLU A 329 -8.35 52.81 -37.43
CA GLU A 329 -8.88 52.14 -38.63
C GLU A 329 -8.22 50.78 -38.87
N GLU A 330 -6.89 50.71 -38.75
CA GLU A 330 -6.12 49.47 -38.88
C GLU A 330 -6.47 48.46 -37.77
N GLN A 331 -6.70 48.96 -36.55
CA GLN A 331 -7.20 48.14 -35.44
C GLN A 331 -8.59 47.54 -35.71
N ALA A 332 -9.47 48.27 -36.40
CA ALA A 332 -10.79 47.79 -36.77
C ALA A 332 -10.71 46.71 -37.86
N GLU A 333 -9.81 46.87 -38.84
CA GLU A 333 -9.57 45.89 -39.89
C GLU A 333 -8.94 44.60 -39.33
N ALA A 334 -7.90 44.71 -38.50
CA ALA A 334 -7.28 43.56 -37.85
C ALA A 334 -8.26 42.79 -36.94
N LYS A 335 -9.19 43.48 -36.25
CA LYS A 335 -10.28 42.85 -35.50
C LYS A 335 -11.25 42.09 -36.42
N LYS A 336 -11.61 42.66 -37.57
CA LYS A 336 -12.48 42.00 -38.56
C LYS A 336 -11.79 40.76 -39.13
N GLU A 337 -10.50 40.84 -39.47
CA GLU A 337 -9.73 39.71 -39.98
C GLU A 337 -9.58 38.60 -38.92
N ALA A 338 -9.29 38.95 -37.67
CA ALA A 338 -9.21 37.99 -36.57
C ALA A 338 -10.57 37.30 -36.30
N LEU A 339 -11.68 38.05 -36.39
CA LEU A 339 -13.03 37.50 -36.29
C LEU A 339 -13.32 36.55 -37.46
N ALA A 340 -12.95 36.94 -38.69
CA ALA A 340 -13.12 36.11 -39.88
C ALA A 340 -12.31 34.80 -39.78
N LYS A 341 -11.05 34.86 -39.34
CA LYS A 341 -10.21 33.68 -39.07
C LYS A 341 -10.81 32.79 -37.97
N LYS A 342 -11.33 33.37 -36.90
CA LYS A 342 -12.00 32.62 -35.82
C LYS A 342 -13.28 31.94 -36.30
N MET A 343 -14.05 32.62 -37.16
CA MET A 343 -15.26 32.06 -37.77
C MET A 343 -14.93 30.97 -38.80
N ALA A 344 -13.85 31.12 -39.58
CA ALA A 344 -13.36 30.10 -40.51
C ALA A 344 -12.85 28.85 -39.77
N ALA A 345 -12.07 29.03 -38.70
CA ALA A 345 -11.59 27.93 -37.85
C ALA A 345 -12.74 27.18 -37.15
N ARG A 346 -13.81 27.91 -36.79
CA ARG A 346 -15.01 27.32 -36.18
C ARG A 346 -15.96 26.70 -37.21
N GLY A 347 -15.97 27.20 -38.44
CA GLY A 347 -16.76 26.71 -39.56
C GLY A 347 -16.23 25.39 -40.14
N ASN A 348 -14.93 25.13 -40.05
CA ASN A 348 -14.31 23.91 -40.58
C ASN A 348 -14.48 22.65 -39.71
N ALA A 349 -15.23 22.70 -38.60
CA ALA A 349 -15.26 21.61 -37.62
C ALA A 349 -16.57 20.82 -37.54
N ILE A 350 -17.65 21.25 -38.20
CA ILE A 350 -18.93 20.52 -38.20
C ILE A 350 -19.55 20.70 -39.57
N SER A 351 -19.59 19.62 -40.36
CA SER A 351 -20.20 19.63 -41.69
C SER A 351 -21.67 20.01 -41.59
N ASP A 352 -22.25 20.63 -42.61
CA ASP A 352 -23.67 20.97 -42.59
C ASP A 352 -24.55 19.71 -42.50
N ALA A 353 -24.05 18.57 -42.99
CA ALA A 353 -24.66 17.26 -42.81
C ALA A 353 -24.72 16.83 -41.32
N ASP A 354 -23.67 17.09 -40.53
CA ASP A 354 -23.68 16.79 -39.10
C ASP A 354 -24.66 17.68 -38.33
N LYS A 355 -24.81 18.94 -38.75
CA LYS A 355 -25.81 19.86 -38.16
C LYS A 355 -27.22 19.42 -38.48
N GLU A 356 -27.49 18.98 -39.71
CA GLU A 356 -28.80 18.44 -40.08
C GLU A 356 -29.11 17.12 -39.37
N ALA A 357 -28.13 16.21 -39.28
CA ALA A 357 -28.27 14.98 -38.52
C ALA A 357 -28.58 15.26 -37.03
N ALA A 358 -27.91 16.26 -36.43
CA ALA A 358 -28.20 16.67 -35.06
C ALA A 358 -29.61 17.28 -34.91
N ARG A 359 -30.08 18.05 -35.90
CA ARG A 359 -31.45 18.62 -35.91
C ARG A 359 -32.51 17.52 -36.03
N LEU A 360 -32.29 16.53 -36.90
CA LEU A 360 -33.20 15.40 -37.08
C LEU A 360 -33.29 14.54 -35.82
N ARG A 361 -32.15 14.18 -35.21
CA ARG A 361 -32.14 13.44 -33.92
C ARG A 361 -32.88 14.19 -32.83
N HIS A 362 -32.63 15.49 -32.70
CA HIS A 362 -33.35 16.30 -31.73
C HIS A 362 -34.86 16.37 -32.03
N ALA A 363 -35.27 16.43 -33.30
CA ALA A 363 -36.68 16.40 -33.69
C ALA A 363 -37.35 15.06 -33.36
N GLU A 364 -36.68 13.94 -33.63
CA GLU A 364 -37.14 12.58 -33.29
C GLU A 364 -37.27 12.40 -31.77
N GLU A 365 -36.29 12.85 -31.00
CA GLU A 365 -36.34 12.81 -29.53
C GLU A 365 -37.53 13.62 -28.99
N GLN A 366 -37.75 14.84 -29.51
CA GLN A 366 -38.89 15.66 -29.12
C GLN A 366 -40.23 15.01 -29.51
N ALA A 367 -40.31 14.37 -30.67
CA ALA A 367 -41.50 13.64 -31.11
C ALA A 367 -41.79 12.42 -30.21
N ALA A 368 -40.76 11.64 -29.85
CA ALA A 368 -40.88 10.51 -28.95
C ALA A 368 -41.31 10.93 -27.54
N VAL A 369 -40.76 12.03 -27.02
CA VAL A 369 -41.17 12.60 -25.72
C VAL A 369 -42.63 13.05 -25.75
N ARG A 370 -43.06 13.73 -26.82
CA ARG A 370 -44.46 14.14 -27.00
C ARG A 370 -45.42 12.96 -27.13
N ALA A 371 -45.03 11.91 -27.87
CA ALA A 371 -45.82 10.70 -28.01
C ALA A 371 -46.00 9.98 -26.66
N LYS A 372 -44.91 9.84 -25.90
CA LYS A 372 -44.96 9.30 -24.53
C LYS A 372 -45.83 10.15 -23.61
N TRP A 373 -45.74 11.47 -23.72
CA TRP A 373 -46.58 12.39 -22.96
C TRP A 373 -48.07 12.20 -23.26
N ASN A 374 -48.42 12.08 -24.54
CA ASN A 374 -49.81 11.92 -24.97
C ASN A 374 -50.41 10.54 -24.65
N ALA A 375 -49.56 9.52 -24.47
CA ALA A 375 -49.99 8.16 -24.12
C ALA A 375 -50.33 7.99 -22.62
N LEU A 376 -49.87 8.91 -21.77
CA LEU A 376 -50.18 8.91 -20.33
C LEU A 376 -51.64 9.33 -20.10
N SER A 377 -52.28 8.69 -19.13
CA SER A 377 -53.62 9.08 -18.70
C SER A 377 -53.65 10.53 -18.18
N PRO A 378 -54.80 11.22 -18.20
CA PRO A 378 -54.90 12.59 -17.69
C PRO A 378 -54.46 12.75 -16.23
N GLU A 379 -54.65 11.72 -15.41
CA GLU A 379 -54.22 11.69 -14.00
C GLU A 379 -52.69 11.62 -13.88
N GLU A 380 -52.05 10.72 -14.64
CA GLU A 380 -50.59 10.60 -14.68
C GLU A 380 -49.92 11.86 -15.26
N GLN A 381 -50.53 12.50 -16.26
CA GLN A 381 -50.05 13.79 -16.78
C GLN A 381 -50.10 14.89 -15.71
N ALA A 382 -51.13 14.90 -14.86
CA ALA A 382 -51.24 15.87 -13.77
C ALA A 382 -50.19 15.62 -12.68
N GLU A 383 -49.92 14.36 -12.35
CA GLU A 383 -48.87 13.97 -11.41
C GLU A 383 -47.48 14.33 -11.94
N ALA A 384 -47.17 14.00 -13.20
CA ALA A 384 -45.90 14.34 -13.84
C ALA A 384 -45.65 15.86 -13.91
N LYS A 385 -46.71 16.66 -14.14
CA LYS A 385 -46.62 18.14 -14.05
C LYS A 385 -46.30 18.61 -12.64
N LYS A 386 -46.94 18.04 -11.61
CA LYS A 386 -46.66 18.36 -10.20
C LYS A 386 -45.22 17.99 -9.83
N GLU A 387 -44.74 16.83 -10.24
CA GLU A 387 -43.36 16.39 -9.99
C GLU A 387 -42.34 17.29 -10.70
N ALA A 388 -42.58 17.67 -11.96
CA ALA A 388 -41.71 18.59 -12.70
C ALA A 388 -41.64 19.98 -12.05
N LEU A 389 -42.77 20.49 -11.56
CA LEU A 389 -42.80 21.75 -10.78
C LEU A 389 -42.03 21.62 -9.46
N ALA A 390 -42.19 20.52 -8.74
CA ALA A 390 -41.44 20.25 -7.51
C ALA A 390 -39.92 20.21 -7.76
N LYS A 391 -39.47 19.53 -8.82
CA LYS A 391 -38.06 19.49 -9.24
C LYS A 391 -37.53 20.88 -9.61
N LYS A 392 -38.31 21.69 -10.32
CA LYS A 392 -37.93 23.08 -10.67
C LYS A 392 -37.78 23.95 -9.43
N MET A 393 -38.68 23.83 -8.45
CA MET A 393 -38.59 24.55 -7.18
C MET A 393 -37.38 24.11 -6.36
N ALA A 394 -37.10 22.80 -6.27
CA ALA A 394 -35.91 22.27 -5.60
C ALA A 394 -34.61 22.78 -6.25
N ALA A 395 -34.54 22.84 -7.58
CA ALA A 395 -33.39 23.37 -8.30
C ALA A 395 -33.16 24.87 -8.01
N LEU A 396 -34.23 25.66 -7.93
CA LEU A 396 -34.14 27.07 -7.56
C LEU A 396 -33.65 27.28 -6.13
N GLU A 397 -34.13 26.47 -5.18
CA GLU A 397 -33.64 26.50 -3.80
C GLU A 397 -32.16 26.11 -3.71
N ASN A 398 -31.75 25.04 -4.40
CA ASN A 398 -30.34 24.65 -4.48
C ASN A 398 -29.45 25.77 -5.06
N ALA A 399 -29.90 26.43 -6.13
CA ALA A 399 -29.18 27.57 -6.70
C ALA A 399 -29.08 28.76 -5.73
N LYS A 400 -30.11 29.02 -4.92
CA LYS A 400 -30.06 30.02 -3.84
C LYS A 400 -29.06 29.63 -2.76
N HIS A 401 -29.04 28.36 -2.35
CA HIS A 401 -28.08 27.82 -1.38
C HIS A 401 -26.64 27.95 -1.90
N GLU A 402 -26.39 27.62 -3.16
CA GLU A 402 -25.06 27.74 -3.76
C GLU A 402 -24.59 29.21 -3.82
N LYS A 403 -25.47 30.14 -4.19
CA LYS A 403 -25.17 31.59 -4.16
C LYS A 403 -24.86 32.07 -2.74
N LYS A 404 -25.61 31.61 -1.72
CA LYS A 404 -25.35 31.93 -0.31
C LYS A 404 -23.99 31.36 0.15
N ALA A 405 -23.68 30.11 -0.20
CA ALA A 405 -22.41 29.47 0.13
C ALA A 405 -21.22 30.19 -0.53
N LYS A 406 -21.33 30.59 -1.80
CA LYS A 406 -20.30 31.41 -2.48
C LYS A 406 -20.10 32.75 -1.77
N LYS A 407 -21.19 33.44 -1.38
CA LYS A 407 -21.12 34.71 -0.62
C LYS A 407 -20.44 34.53 0.76
N GLN A 408 -20.71 33.43 1.46
CA GLN A 408 -20.06 33.11 2.73
C GLN A 408 -18.56 32.80 2.56
N LYS A 409 -18.19 32.04 1.53
CA LYS A 409 -16.77 31.77 1.21
C LYS A 409 -16.01 33.06 0.93
N VAL A 410 -16.57 33.97 0.15
CA VAL A 410 -15.96 35.29 -0.12
C VAL A 410 -15.78 36.10 1.17
N LYS A 411 -16.77 36.11 2.07
CA LYS A 411 -16.65 36.77 3.39
C LYS A 411 -15.55 36.13 4.26
N HIS A 412 -15.44 34.80 4.28
CA HIS A 412 -14.39 34.11 5.04
C HIS A 412 -12.99 34.39 4.49
N VAL A 413 -12.84 34.42 3.17
CA VAL A 413 -11.56 34.77 2.52
C VAL A 413 -11.17 36.22 2.81
N ALA A 414 -12.13 37.16 2.76
CA ALA A 414 -11.89 38.55 3.12
C ALA A 414 -11.45 38.69 4.60
N LYS A 415 -12.15 38.01 5.53
CA LYS A 415 -11.81 38.04 6.96
C LYS A 415 -10.42 37.45 7.26
N ARG A 416 -10.05 36.36 6.59
CA ARG A 416 -8.70 35.77 6.74
C ARG A 416 -7.59 36.70 6.26
N ARG A 417 -7.83 37.46 5.18
CA ARG A 417 -6.87 38.46 4.68
C ARG A 417 -6.67 39.62 5.67
N THR A 418 -7.73 40.10 6.32
CA THR A 418 -7.63 41.21 7.27
C THR A 418 -6.98 40.81 8.60
N THR A 419 -7.22 39.59 9.10
CA THR A 419 -6.62 39.14 10.38
C THR A 419 -5.21 38.60 10.26
N GLY A 420 -4.81 38.10 9.08
CA GLY A 420 -3.43 37.66 8.81
C GLY A 420 -2.43 38.82 8.70
N SER A 421 -2.88 39.98 8.24
CA SER A 421 -2.01 41.16 8.06
C SER A 421 -1.64 41.85 9.38
N THR A 422 -2.45 41.71 10.44
CA THR A 422 -2.18 42.38 11.73
C THR A 422 -1.23 41.59 12.63
N LYS A 423 -1.11 40.27 12.42
CA LYS A 423 -0.27 39.42 13.28
C LYS A 423 1.23 39.48 12.92
N ILE A 424 1.58 39.84 11.69
CA ILE A 424 2.99 39.93 11.25
C ILE A 424 3.64 41.26 11.71
N ARG A 425 2.86 42.28 12.09
CA ARG A 425 3.40 43.60 12.47
C ARG A 425 3.70 43.78 13.97
N LYS A 426 3.53 42.74 14.79
CA LYS A 426 3.81 42.77 16.24
C LYS A 426 4.99 41.91 16.68
N GLU A 427 5.71 41.28 15.75
CA GLU A 427 6.94 40.51 16.05
C GLU A 427 8.21 41.20 15.50
N THR A 428 8.15 42.50 15.17
CA THR A 428 9.28 43.28 14.62
C THR A 428 9.52 44.63 15.29
N VAL A 429 9.10 44.76 16.55
CA VAL A 429 9.54 45.81 17.49
C VAL A 429 9.77 45.11 18.81
#